data_AF-A0A7C3IYA5-F1
#
_entry.id   AF-A0A7C3IYA5-F1
#
_cell.length_a   1.000
_cell.length_b   1.000
_cell.length_c   1.000
_cell.angle_alpha   90.00
_cell.angle_beta   90.00
_cell.angle_gamma   90.00
#
_symmetry.space_group_name_H-M   'P 1'
#
loop_
_entity.id
_entity.type
_entity.pdbx_description
1 polymer ?
#
loop_
_entity_poly.entity_id
_entity_poly.type
_entity_poly.pdbx_seq_one_letter_code
_entity_poly.pdbx_strand_id
1 'polypeptide(L)'
;MIAIRVMLPEGENQFRVYLDQLKNNPKLKPPELNSKLFSKEFSPQIMIDEEKEFRSKLELTEYLDKCLNNLGIRREDVIGNIGFWTWLAYIWFEQLTNNRKNILKREEHYICTTPSNYRRYYIHLVAPPYIIYSLHGLPISKLFLYNPPWEINDFTERVAANQFLISHKNIVEVIYRLYFDENLGRPKSRATSHNVEGSVRRFIKVFQQFEFTYDVYSMLSEQIINLLPQEFNSWKPEKI
;
A
#
# COMPACT_ATOMS: atom_id res chain seq x y z
N MET A 1 -24.49 1.96 -2.58
CA MET A 1 -23.91 2.75 -1.47
C MET A 1 -24.12 2.02 -0.16
N ILE A 2 -23.06 1.81 0.63
CA ILE A 2 -23.07 1.13 1.93
C ILE A 2 -22.30 1.97 2.95
N ALA A 3 -22.71 1.91 4.22
CA ALA A 3 -21.96 2.55 5.31
C ALA A 3 -20.70 1.73 5.61
N ILE A 4 -19.54 2.40 5.74
CA ILE A 4 -18.31 1.74 6.16
C ILE A 4 -18.51 1.09 7.53
N ARG A 5 -18.00 -0.13 7.67
CA ARG A 5 -18.02 -0.88 8.92
C ARG A 5 -16.61 -1.24 9.37
N VAL A 6 -16.51 -1.61 10.63
CA VAL A 6 -15.31 -2.16 11.28
C VAL A 6 -15.59 -3.63 11.52
N MET A 7 -14.78 -4.51 10.92
CA MET A 7 -14.83 -5.94 11.16
C MET A 7 -14.53 -6.26 12.63
N LEU A 8 -15.37 -7.09 13.24
CA LEU A 8 -15.18 -7.61 14.60
C LEU A 8 -14.40 -8.94 14.55
N PRO A 9 -13.83 -9.40 15.68
CA PRO A 9 -13.06 -10.65 15.72
C PRO A 9 -13.82 -11.86 15.16
N GLU A 10 -15.12 -11.96 15.43
CA GLU A 10 -15.99 -13.03 14.92
C GLU A 10 -16.11 -12.96 13.40
N GLY A 11 -16.26 -11.75 12.84
CA GLY A 11 -16.33 -11.53 11.40
C GLY A 11 -15.00 -11.81 10.71
N GLU A 12 -13.88 -11.42 11.31
CA GLU A 12 -12.54 -11.74 10.83
C GLU A 12 -12.32 -13.26 10.80
N ASN A 13 -12.73 -13.97 11.84
CA ASN A 13 -12.63 -15.43 11.89
C ASN A 13 -13.47 -16.09 10.79
N GLN A 14 -14.70 -15.62 10.55
CA GLN A 14 -15.51 -16.11 9.44
C GLN A 14 -14.88 -15.80 8.08
N PHE A 15 -14.27 -14.62 7.93
CA PHE A 15 -13.57 -14.28 6.70
C PHE A 15 -12.34 -15.17 6.48
N ARG A 16 -11.57 -15.47 7.53
CA ARG A 16 -10.45 -16.41 7.48
C ARG A 16 -10.88 -17.82 7.06
N VAL A 17 -11.98 -18.33 7.63
CA VAL A 17 -12.56 -19.61 7.24
C VAL A 17 -12.96 -19.59 5.76
N TYR A 18 -13.60 -18.51 5.30
CA TYR A 18 -13.94 -18.36 3.88
C TYR A 18 -12.72 -18.36 2.96
N LEU A 19 -11.65 -17.62 3.30
CA LEU A 19 -10.40 -17.60 2.53
C LEU A 19 -9.76 -18.98 2.43
N ASP A 20 -9.83 -19.78 3.51
CA ASP A 20 -9.30 -21.15 3.49
C ASP A 20 -10.16 -22.09 2.62
N GLN A 21 -11.48 -22.02 2.76
CA GLN A 21 -12.42 -22.83 1.97
C GLN A 21 -12.36 -22.51 0.47
N LEU A 22 -12.10 -21.24 0.10
CA LEU A 22 -11.94 -20.82 -1.29
C LEU A 22 -10.82 -21.58 -2.03
N LYS A 23 -9.77 -22.02 -1.32
CA LYS A 23 -8.67 -22.79 -1.92
C LYS A 23 -9.16 -24.10 -2.54
N ASN A 24 -10.18 -24.71 -1.94
CA ASN A 24 -10.76 -25.98 -2.37
C ASN A 24 -12.07 -25.79 -3.16
N ASN A 25 -12.75 -24.64 -3.00
CA ASN A 25 -13.99 -24.32 -3.70
C ASN A 25 -14.00 -22.87 -4.19
N PRO A 26 -13.43 -22.59 -5.37
CA PRO A 26 -13.36 -21.21 -5.91
C PRO A 26 -14.72 -20.54 -6.16
N LYS A 27 -15.80 -21.33 -6.26
CA LYS A 27 -17.17 -20.86 -6.48
C LYS A 27 -17.95 -20.60 -5.19
N LEU A 28 -17.32 -20.75 -4.03
CA LEU A 28 -17.95 -20.51 -2.73
C LEU A 28 -18.45 -19.07 -2.62
N LYS A 29 -19.70 -18.88 -2.21
CA LYS A 29 -20.25 -17.53 -2.00
C LYS A 29 -19.62 -16.88 -0.76
N PRO A 30 -19.36 -15.55 -0.78
CA PRO A 30 -18.87 -14.87 0.41
C PRO A 30 -19.89 -14.96 1.55
N PRO A 31 -19.44 -15.12 2.81
CA PRO A 31 -20.33 -15.10 3.98
C PRO A 31 -20.90 -13.69 4.19
N GLU A 32 -22.11 -13.57 4.74
CA GLU A 32 -22.71 -12.28 5.06
C GLU A 32 -22.09 -11.68 6.33
N LEU A 33 -21.15 -10.75 6.19
CA LEU A 33 -20.42 -10.15 7.31
C LEU A 33 -20.86 -8.73 7.70
N ASN A 34 -21.92 -8.17 7.10
CA ASN A 34 -22.42 -6.83 7.45
C ASN A 34 -23.41 -6.83 8.64
N SER A 35 -23.64 -8.00 9.25
CA SER A 35 -24.50 -8.11 10.44
C SER A 35 -23.78 -7.60 11.71
N LYS A 36 -24.56 -7.25 12.75
CA LYS A 36 -24.06 -6.77 14.05
C LYS A 36 -23.13 -7.76 14.77
N LEU A 37 -23.22 -9.05 14.44
CA LEU A 37 -22.36 -10.09 15.02
C LEU A 37 -20.94 -10.03 14.45
N PHE A 38 -20.79 -9.64 13.19
CA PHE A 38 -19.52 -9.74 12.46
C PHE A 38 -18.86 -8.39 12.22
N SER A 39 -19.63 -7.31 12.21
CA SER A 39 -19.11 -5.96 12.02
C SER A 39 -20.01 -4.91 12.65
N LYS A 40 -19.45 -3.74 12.93
CA LYS A 40 -20.17 -2.56 13.44
C LYS A 40 -19.94 -1.37 12.51
N GLU A 41 -20.92 -0.49 12.37
CA GLU A 41 -20.72 0.73 11.57
C GLU A 41 -19.59 1.58 12.15
N PHE A 42 -18.80 2.19 11.25
CA PHE A 42 -17.81 3.17 11.62
C PHE A 42 -18.49 4.49 12.00
N SER A 43 -17.95 5.19 12.99
CA SER A 43 -18.44 6.49 13.43
C SER A 43 -17.34 7.54 13.29
N PRO A 44 -17.58 8.67 12.60
CA PRO A 44 -18.85 9.07 11.98
C PRO A 44 -19.21 8.19 10.76
N GLN A 45 -20.49 8.15 10.38
CA GLN A 45 -20.93 7.33 9.25
C GLN A 45 -20.34 7.85 7.94
N ILE A 46 -19.75 6.94 7.16
CA ILE A 46 -19.15 7.22 5.86
C ILE A 46 -19.80 6.31 4.84
N MET A 47 -20.32 6.87 3.76
CA MET A 47 -20.92 6.08 2.69
C MET A 47 -19.90 5.86 1.58
N ILE A 48 -19.74 4.60 1.16
CA ILE A 48 -18.97 4.20 0.00
C ILE A 48 -19.83 3.46 -1.01
N ASP A 49 -19.34 3.38 -2.23
CA ASP A 49 -19.91 2.62 -3.33
C ASP A 49 -19.17 1.30 -3.43
N GLU A 50 -19.81 0.22 -3.00
CA GLU A 50 -19.25 -1.14 -3.06
C GLU A 50 -19.12 -1.66 -4.50
N GLU A 51 -19.88 -1.09 -5.44
CA GLU A 51 -19.84 -1.45 -6.86
C GLU A 51 -18.78 -0.64 -7.64
N LYS A 52 -18.11 0.31 -6.98
CA LYS A 52 -17.12 1.16 -7.63
C LYS A 52 -15.93 0.33 -8.10
N GLU A 53 -15.69 0.31 -9.41
CA GLU A 53 -14.53 -0.37 -9.99
C GLU A 53 -13.27 0.50 -9.99
N PHE A 54 -12.13 -0.14 -9.70
CA PHE A 54 -10.80 0.49 -9.70
C PHE A 54 -9.84 -0.21 -10.66
N ARG A 55 -9.20 0.56 -11.55
CA ARG A 55 -8.19 0.05 -12.50
C ARG A 55 -6.80 -0.02 -11.88
N SER A 56 -6.55 0.79 -10.85
CA SER A 56 -5.27 0.87 -10.14
C SER A 56 -5.49 1.09 -8.65
N LYS A 57 -4.45 0.81 -7.86
CA LYS A 57 -4.44 1.19 -6.44
C LYS A 57 -4.52 2.70 -6.25
N LEU A 58 -4.03 3.49 -7.20
CA LEU A 58 -4.16 4.95 -7.16
C LEU A 58 -5.64 5.36 -7.19
N GLU A 59 -6.42 4.84 -8.13
CA GLU A 59 -7.87 5.14 -8.20
C GLU A 59 -8.62 4.71 -6.94
N LEU A 60 -8.32 3.51 -6.42
CA LEU A 60 -8.88 3.01 -5.15
C LEU A 60 -8.57 3.97 -4.01
N THR A 61 -7.32 4.44 -3.95
CA THR A 61 -6.83 5.28 -2.87
C THR A 61 -7.38 6.70 -2.95
N GLU A 62 -7.40 7.32 -4.13
CA GLU A 62 -7.99 8.64 -4.35
C GLU A 62 -9.49 8.65 -4.02
N TYR A 63 -10.19 7.56 -4.37
CA TYR A 63 -11.59 7.38 -4.01
C TYR A 63 -11.78 7.34 -2.49
N LEU A 64 -11.01 6.50 -1.80
CA LEU A 64 -11.11 6.37 -0.34
C LEU A 64 -10.71 7.67 0.37
N ASP A 65 -9.62 8.30 -0.06
CA ASP A 65 -9.14 9.57 0.48
C ASP A 65 -10.20 10.68 0.34
N LYS A 66 -10.87 10.76 -0.81
CA LYS A 66 -12.00 11.69 -1.01
C LYS A 66 -13.15 11.39 -0.03
N CYS A 67 -13.55 10.13 0.14
CA CYS A 67 -14.61 9.75 1.07
C CYS A 67 -14.29 10.13 2.52
N LEU A 68 -13.04 9.95 2.94
CA LEU A 68 -12.60 10.24 4.31
C LEU A 68 -12.43 11.75 4.55
N ASN A 69 -11.74 12.46 3.64
CA ASN A 69 -11.45 13.88 3.78
C ASN A 69 -12.70 14.75 3.72
N ASN A 70 -13.73 14.36 2.94
CA ASN A 70 -15.01 15.07 2.90
C ASN A 70 -15.71 15.18 4.26
N LEU A 71 -15.41 14.25 5.18
CA LEU A 71 -15.95 14.23 6.54
C LEU A 71 -14.92 14.67 7.59
N GLY A 72 -13.77 15.20 7.16
CA GLY A 72 -12.69 15.64 8.03
C GLY A 72 -11.96 14.51 8.76
N ILE A 73 -12.11 13.26 8.30
CA ILE A 73 -11.42 12.11 8.89
C ILE A 73 -9.99 12.11 8.40
N ARG A 74 -9.06 12.15 9.35
CA ARG A 74 -7.62 12.15 9.08
C ARG A 74 -7.10 10.72 9.11
N ARG A 75 -5.95 10.51 8.49
CA ARG A 75 -5.25 9.22 8.48
C ARG A 75 -5.10 8.61 9.88
N GLU A 76 -4.73 9.43 10.86
CA GLU A 76 -4.54 9.02 12.27
C GLU A 76 -5.79 8.42 12.91
N ASP A 77 -6.98 8.77 12.41
CA ASP A 77 -8.26 8.25 12.94
C ASP A 77 -8.53 6.82 12.44
N VAL A 78 -7.87 6.37 11.37
CA VAL A 78 -8.12 5.07 10.70
C VAL A 78 -6.90 4.15 10.66
N ILE A 79 -5.67 4.67 10.73
CA ILE A 79 -4.44 3.88 10.51
C ILE A 79 -4.32 2.66 11.45
N GLY A 80 -4.71 2.81 12.71
CA GLY A 80 -4.68 1.74 13.72
C GLY A 80 -5.90 0.82 13.70
N ASN A 81 -6.93 1.13 12.91
CA ASN A 81 -8.18 0.38 12.92
C ASN A 81 -8.12 -0.82 11.97
N ILE A 82 -7.57 -1.94 12.46
CA ILE A 82 -7.41 -3.17 11.66
C ILE A 82 -8.74 -3.67 11.08
N GLY A 83 -9.84 -3.59 11.85
CA GLY A 83 -11.14 -4.05 11.42
C GLY A 83 -11.74 -3.19 10.30
N PHE A 84 -11.45 -1.90 10.28
CA PHE A 84 -11.83 -1.00 9.19
C PHE A 84 -11.19 -1.45 7.87
N TRP A 85 -9.87 -1.71 7.89
CA TRP A 85 -9.13 -2.14 6.70
C TRP A 85 -9.53 -3.54 6.23
N THR A 86 -9.70 -4.49 7.15
CA THR A 86 -10.20 -5.84 6.84
C THR A 86 -11.59 -5.80 6.24
N TRP A 87 -12.47 -4.93 6.73
CA TRP A 87 -13.82 -4.81 6.18
C TRP A 87 -13.82 -4.22 4.75
N LEU A 88 -13.00 -3.20 4.48
CA LEU A 88 -12.85 -2.69 3.11
C LEU A 88 -12.32 -3.77 2.15
N ALA A 89 -11.37 -4.59 2.61
CA ALA A 89 -10.86 -5.71 1.81
C ALA A 89 -11.92 -6.79 1.57
N TYR A 90 -12.80 -7.04 2.55
CA TYR A 90 -13.95 -7.94 2.39
C TYR A 90 -14.97 -7.41 1.37
N ILE A 91 -15.34 -6.12 1.44
CA ILE A 91 -16.31 -5.52 0.52
C ILE A 91 -15.81 -5.52 -0.93
N TRP A 92 -14.54 -5.18 -1.14
CA TRP A 92 -13.94 -5.18 -2.48
C TRP A 92 -13.19 -6.48 -2.81
N PHE A 93 -13.49 -7.58 -2.13
CA PHE A 93 -12.75 -8.83 -2.26
C PHE A 93 -12.67 -9.36 -3.70
N GLU A 94 -13.76 -9.27 -4.46
CA GLU A 94 -13.75 -9.68 -5.87
C GLU A 94 -12.74 -8.87 -6.69
N GLN A 95 -12.69 -7.54 -6.51
CA GLN A 95 -11.74 -6.69 -7.22
C GLN A 95 -10.29 -6.94 -6.76
N LEU A 96 -10.07 -7.11 -5.45
CA LEU A 96 -8.75 -7.41 -4.87
C LEU A 96 -8.22 -8.82 -5.21
N THR A 97 -9.03 -9.63 -5.88
CA THR A 97 -8.66 -10.97 -6.35
C THR A 97 -8.79 -11.13 -7.86
N ASN A 98 -9.05 -10.05 -8.60
CA ASN A 98 -9.35 -10.09 -10.04
C ASN A 98 -10.48 -11.09 -10.36
N ASN A 99 -11.63 -10.93 -9.70
CA ASN A 99 -12.74 -11.87 -9.75
C ASN A 99 -12.28 -13.31 -9.45
N ARG A 100 -11.50 -13.46 -8.37
CA ARG A 100 -10.93 -14.73 -7.88
C ARG A 100 -9.91 -15.40 -8.81
N LYS A 101 -9.46 -14.74 -9.87
CA LYS A 101 -8.39 -15.24 -10.76
C LYS A 101 -7.00 -15.10 -10.15
N ASN A 102 -6.83 -14.22 -9.17
CA ASN A 102 -5.58 -13.95 -8.49
C ASN A 102 -5.78 -13.83 -6.98
N ILE A 103 -6.11 -14.96 -6.34
CA ILE A 103 -6.17 -15.04 -4.87
C ILE A 103 -4.74 -15.25 -4.35
N LEU A 104 -4.25 -14.27 -3.58
CA LEU A 104 -2.94 -14.33 -2.96
C LEU A 104 -2.96 -15.31 -1.78
N LYS A 105 -1.88 -16.06 -1.60
CA LYS A 105 -1.83 -17.19 -0.65
C LYS A 105 -1.94 -16.79 0.82
N ARG A 106 -1.44 -15.60 1.15
CA ARG A 106 -1.34 -15.09 2.52
C ARG A 106 -2.63 -14.37 2.89
N GLU A 107 -3.21 -14.71 4.03
CA GLU A 107 -4.45 -14.06 4.49
C GLU A 107 -4.23 -12.57 4.75
N GLU A 108 -3.01 -12.14 5.09
CA GLU A 108 -2.72 -10.76 5.46
C GLU A 108 -2.85 -9.77 4.28
N HIS A 109 -3.02 -10.27 3.04
CA HIS A 109 -3.43 -9.45 1.90
C HIS A 109 -4.86 -8.90 2.05
N TYR A 110 -5.71 -9.60 2.82
CA TYR A 110 -7.14 -9.31 2.98
C TYR A 110 -7.54 -9.11 4.45
N ILE A 111 -6.80 -9.67 5.40
CA ILE A 111 -7.00 -9.50 6.85
C ILE A 111 -5.87 -8.60 7.37
N CYS A 112 -6.21 -7.36 7.70
CA CYS A 112 -5.22 -6.38 8.13
C CYS A 112 -4.64 -6.72 9.51
N THR A 113 -3.32 -6.61 9.65
CA THR A 113 -2.63 -6.79 10.93
C THR A 113 -2.35 -5.45 11.62
N THR A 114 -1.78 -5.48 12.82
CA THR A 114 -1.34 -4.25 13.50
C THR A 114 -0.19 -3.57 12.76
N PRO A 115 -0.09 -2.23 12.76
CA PRO A 115 1.03 -1.50 12.16
C PRO A 115 2.41 -1.86 12.76
N SER A 116 2.43 -2.27 14.04
CA SER A 116 3.64 -2.77 14.72
C SER A 116 4.21 -4.03 14.05
N ASN A 117 3.36 -4.83 13.40
CA ASN A 117 3.78 -5.94 12.56
C ASN A 117 4.00 -5.48 11.12
N TYR A 118 4.90 -4.51 10.94
CA TYR A 118 5.08 -3.79 9.67
C TYR A 118 5.27 -4.73 8.46
N ARG A 119 6.01 -5.84 8.62
CA ARG A 119 6.24 -6.83 7.54
C ARG A 119 4.94 -7.46 7.02
N ARG A 120 3.93 -7.62 7.88
CA ARG A 120 2.61 -8.16 7.51
C ARG A 120 1.64 -7.05 7.16
N TYR A 121 1.77 -5.90 7.81
CA TYR A 121 0.91 -4.75 7.56
C TYR A 121 1.04 -4.23 6.12
N TYR A 122 2.27 -4.04 5.63
CA TYR A 122 2.52 -3.45 4.31
C TYR A 122 2.17 -4.35 3.13
N ILE A 123 1.78 -5.61 3.34
CA ILE A 123 1.32 -6.50 2.26
C ILE A 123 -0.20 -6.48 2.08
N HIS A 124 -0.95 -5.90 3.01
CA HIS A 124 -2.40 -5.74 2.89
C HIS A 124 -2.73 -4.90 1.63
N LEU A 125 -3.80 -5.23 0.91
CA LEU A 125 -4.05 -4.63 -0.41
C LEU A 125 -4.75 -3.26 -0.38
N VAL A 126 -5.31 -2.85 0.77
CA VAL A 126 -6.05 -1.58 0.90
C VAL A 126 -5.35 -0.56 1.81
N ALA A 127 -5.07 -0.94 3.06
CA ALA A 127 -4.47 -0.03 4.06
C ALA A 127 -3.14 0.62 3.63
N PRO A 128 -2.10 -0.14 3.21
CA PRO A 128 -0.83 0.45 2.84
C PRO A 128 -0.91 1.43 1.66
N PRO A 129 -1.64 1.15 0.57
CA PRO A 129 -1.91 2.14 -0.48
C PRO A 129 -2.44 3.48 0.06
N TYR A 130 -3.49 3.46 0.88
CA TYR A 130 -4.05 4.67 1.49
C TYR A 130 -3.06 5.41 2.38
N ILE A 131 -2.30 4.68 3.20
CA ILE A 131 -1.34 5.27 4.14
C ILE A 131 -0.19 5.93 3.41
N ILE A 132 0.34 5.27 2.37
CA ILE A 132 1.43 5.81 1.55
C ILE A 132 0.98 7.08 0.83
N TYR A 133 -0.24 7.07 0.26
CA TYR A 133 -0.81 8.24 -0.39
C TYR A 133 -1.01 9.39 0.60
N SER A 134 -1.64 9.14 1.75
CA SER A 134 -1.89 10.18 2.76
C SER A 134 -0.60 10.69 3.43
N LEU A 135 0.48 9.90 3.46
CA LEU A 135 1.80 10.33 3.93
C LEU A 135 2.54 11.22 2.94
N HIS A 136 2.55 10.86 1.65
CA HIS A 136 3.46 11.47 0.67
C HIS A 136 2.77 12.30 -0.41
N GLY A 137 1.48 12.10 -0.62
CA GLY A 137 0.72 12.70 -1.70
C GLY A 137 1.24 12.32 -3.09
N LEU A 138 0.72 13.02 -4.09
CA LEU A 138 1.23 12.94 -5.47
C LEU A 138 2.33 13.99 -5.71
N PRO A 139 3.27 13.73 -6.64
CA PRO A 139 3.37 12.51 -7.45
C PRO A 139 4.11 11.34 -6.77
N ILE A 140 4.73 11.57 -5.61
CA ILE A 140 5.65 10.63 -4.94
C ILE A 140 5.02 9.25 -4.71
N SER A 141 3.76 9.20 -4.28
CA SER A 141 3.06 7.94 -4.00
C SER A 141 2.78 7.08 -5.24
N LYS A 142 2.84 7.63 -6.47
CA LYS A 142 2.58 6.87 -7.72
C LYS A 142 3.41 5.59 -7.82
N LEU A 143 4.66 5.64 -7.36
CA LEU A 143 5.59 4.50 -7.36
C LEU A 143 5.03 3.26 -6.64
N PHE A 144 4.17 3.47 -5.64
CA PHE A 144 3.57 2.43 -4.80
C PHE A 144 2.15 2.04 -5.25
N LEU A 145 1.57 2.80 -6.17
CA LEU A 145 0.14 2.77 -6.49
C LEU A 145 -0.18 2.50 -7.97
N TYR A 146 0.85 2.35 -8.82
CA TYR A 146 0.69 2.18 -10.27
C TYR A 146 0.02 0.86 -10.68
N ASN A 147 0.12 -0.18 -9.86
CA ASN A 147 -0.31 -1.52 -10.22
C ASN A 147 -1.81 -1.73 -9.91
N PRO A 148 -2.47 -2.74 -10.52
CA PRO A 148 -3.86 -3.05 -10.25
C PRO A 148 -4.13 -3.40 -8.77
N PRO A 149 -5.39 -3.25 -8.29
CA PRO A 149 -5.74 -3.48 -6.88
C PRO A 149 -5.40 -4.89 -6.35
N TRP A 150 -5.43 -5.91 -7.21
CA TRP A 150 -5.20 -7.31 -6.85
C TRP A 150 -3.72 -7.75 -6.85
N GLU A 151 -2.79 -6.86 -7.20
CA GLU A 151 -1.37 -7.19 -7.25
C GLU A 151 -0.61 -6.59 -6.08
N ILE A 152 0.45 -7.24 -5.64
CA ILE A 152 1.38 -6.67 -4.66
C ILE A 152 2.33 -5.72 -5.40
N ASN A 153 2.66 -4.60 -4.77
CA ASN A 153 3.63 -3.67 -5.31
C ASN A 153 5.04 -4.00 -4.78
N ASP A 154 5.98 -4.29 -5.67
CA ASP A 154 7.37 -4.60 -5.33
C ASP A 154 8.06 -3.53 -4.46
N PHE A 155 7.78 -2.24 -4.71
CA PHE A 155 8.33 -1.15 -3.91
C PHE A 155 7.70 -1.12 -2.51
N THR A 156 6.41 -1.40 -2.39
CA THR A 156 5.75 -1.52 -1.08
C THR A 156 6.39 -2.63 -0.23
N GLU A 157 6.65 -3.81 -0.80
CA GLU A 157 7.29 -4.90 -0.04
C GLU A 157 8.71 -4.59 0.44
N ARG A 158 9.42 -3.67 -0.22
CA ARG A 158 10.85 -3.45 0.00
C ARG A 158 11.16 -2.15 0.71
N VAL A 159 10.50 -1.09 0.29
CA VAL A 159 10.67 0.26 0.80
C VAL A 159 9.66 0.51 1.91
N ALA A 160 8.37 0.26 1.66
CA ALA A 160 7.35 0.53 2.68
C ALA A 160 7.48 -0.38 3.91
N ALA A 161 7.93 -1.62 3.72
CA ALA A 161 8.30 -2.50 4.82
C ALA A 161 9.50 -2.00 5.66
N ASN A 162 10.22 -0.95 5.25
CA ASN A 162 11.23 -0.30 6.08
C ASN A 162 10.67 1.01 6.64
N GLN A 163 10.31 0.99 7.93
CA GLN A 163 9.74 2.14 8.62
C GLN A 163 10.63 3.39 8.55
N PHE A 164 11.96 3.24 8.58
CA PHE A 164 12.88 4.37 8.50
C PHE A 164 12.86 5.03 7.11
N LEU A 165 12.66 4.27 6.04
CA LEU A 165 12.58 4.84 4.70
C LEU A 165 11.23 5.48 4.44
N ILE A 166 10.14 4.75 4.72
CA ILE A 166 8.78 5.18 4.35
C ILE A 166 8.26 6.34 5.19
N SER A 167 8.79 6.56 6.40
CA SER A 167 8.37 7.68 7.24
C SER A 167 8.97 9.03 6.80
N HIS A 168 9.98 9.04 5.95
CA HIS A 168 10.73 10.24 5.58
C HIS A 168 10.51 10.61 4.11
N LYS A 169 9.79 11.73 3.90
CA LYS A 169 9.38 12.17 2.56
C LYS A 169 10.56 12.39 1.61
N ASN A 170 11.64 13.01 2.08
CA ASN A 170 12.85 13.26 1.29
C ASN A 170 13.45 11.96 0.73
N ILE A 171 13.47 10.87 1.51
CA ILE A 171 13.99 9.56 1.07
C ILE A 171 13.06 8.95 0.02
N VAL A 172 11.76 8.94 0.28
CA VAL A 172 10.79 8.37 -0.67
C VAL A 172 10.78 9.15 -1.98
N GLU A 173 10.99 10.46 -1.92
CA GLU A 173 11.17 11.32 -3.10
C GLU A 173 12.43 10.95 -3.91
N VAL A 174 13.56 10.65 -3.26
CA VAL A 174 14.76 10.14 -3.95
C VAL A 174 14.44 8.86 -4.71
N ILE A 175 13.79 7.90 -4.05
CA ILE A 175 13.41 6.62 -4.67
C ILE A 175 12.48 6.86 -5.87
N TYR A 176 11.48 7.74 -5.72
CA TYR A 176 10.58 8.12 -6.80
C TYR A 176 11.35 8.75 -7.98
N ARG A 177 12.23 9.72 -7.74
CA ARG A 177 13.02 10.39 -8.78
C ARG A 177 13.98 9.45 -9.53
N LEU A 178 14.56 8.48 -8.82
CA LEU A 178 15.45 7.50 -9.43
C LEU A 178 14.70 6.46 -10.26
N TYR A 179 13.56 5.98 -9.76
CA TYR A 179 12.97 4.73 -10.27
C TYR A 179 11.62 4.88 -10.94
N PHE A 180 10.92 6.00 -10.84
CA PHE A 180 9.64 6.18 -11.53
C PHE A 180 9.85 6.77 -12.93
N ASP A 181 9.15 6.23 -13.92
CA ASP A 181 9.08 6.76 -15.28
C ASP A 181 7.73 7.47 -15.45
N GLU A 182 7.74 8.80 -15.43
CA GLU A 182 6.52 9.60 -15.57
C GLU A 182 5.86 9.47 -16.94
N ASN A 183 6.63 9.18 -18.00
CA ASN A 183 6.08 9.03 -19.34
C ASN A 183 5.29 7.71 -19.46
N LEU A 184 5.79 6.66 -18.82
CA LEU A 184 5.15 5.35 -18.82
C LEU A 184 4.16 5.14 -17.65
N GLY A 185 4.13 6.05 -16.67
CA GLY A 185 3.29 5.95 -15.47
C GLY A 185 3.61 4.74 -14.60
N ARG A 186 4.84 4.23 -14.64
CA ARG A 186 5.25 3.01 -13.94
C ARG A 186 6.75 3.04 -13.59
N PRO A 187 7.26 2.12 -12.75
CA PRO A 187 8.68 2.06 -12.48
C PRO A 187 9.51 1.77 -13.73
N LYS A 188 10.70 2.39 -13.80
CA LYS A 188 11.74 2.09 -14.77
C LYS A 188 12.06 0.58 -14.74
N SER A 189 12.32 0.03 -15.93
CA SER A 189 12.56 -1.40 -16.09
C SER A 189 13.69 -1.87 -15.17
N ARG A 190 13.50 -3.02 -14.52
CA ARG A 190 14.47 -3.66 -13.62
C ARG A 190 14.83 -2.88 -12.34
N ALA A 191 14.12 -1.80 -11.99
CA ALA A 191 14.38 -1.03 -10.77
C ALA A 191 14.34 -1.88 -9.47
N THR A 192 13.55 -2.95 -9.46
CA THR A 192 13.42 -3.90 -8.33
C THR A 192 14.25 -5.19 -8.49
N SER A 193 15.05 -5.29 -9.55
CA SER A 193 15.86 -6.49 -9.82
C SER A 193 16.99 -6.71 -8.81
N HIS A 194 17.41 -7.96 -8.63
CA HIS A 194 18.48 -8.33 -7.70
C HIS A 194 19.89 -8.08 -8.25
N ASN A 195 20.07 -8.24 -9.57
CA ASN A 195 21.38 -8.25 -10.23
C ASN A 195 21.58 -7.01 -11.10
N VAL A 196 21.12 -5.86 -10.61
CA VAL A 196 21.21 -4.59 -11.33
C VAL A 196 21.82 -3.55 -10.42
N GLU A 197 22.92 -2.98 -10.91
CA GLU A 197 23.62 -1.87 -10.28
C GLU A 197 22.68 -0.68 -10.08
N GLY A 198 22.78 -0.04 -8.92
CA GLY A 198 21.92 1.08 -8.58
C GLY A 198 20.43 0.76 -8.45
N SER A 199 20.00 -0.51 -8.46
CA SER A 199 18.59 -0.90 -8.19
C SER A 199 18.13 -0.44 -6.81
N VAL A 200 16.81 -0.45 -6.55
CA VAL A 200 16.26 -0.04 -5.24
C VAL A 200 16.82 -0.88 -4.09
N ARG A 201 17.16 -2.16 -4.32
CA ARG A 201 17.82 -2.99 -3.30
C ARG A 201 19.21 -2.47 -2.96
N ARG A 202 19.94 -2.00 -3.98
CA ARG A 202 21.27 -1.41 -3.81
C ARG A 202 21.18 -0.04 -3.14
N PHE A 203 20.18 0.78 -3.52
CA PHE A 203 19.88 2.04 -2.83
C PHE A 203 19.69 1.84 -1.33
N ILE A 204 18.84 0.91 -0.92
CA ILE A 204 18.59 0.65 0.52
C ILE A 204 19.90 0.33 1.26
N LYS A 205 20.80 -0.47 0.66
CA LYS A 205 22.10 -0.80 1.26
C LYS A 205 23.03 0.40 1.37
N VAL A 206 23.08 1.26 0.33
CA VAL A 206 23.91 2.47 0.34
C VAL A 206 23.35 3.50 1.30
N PHE A 207 22.03 3.66 1.34
CA PHE A 207 21.35 4.53 2.29
C PHE A 207 21.71 4.15 3.74
N GLN A 208 21.63 2.85 4.08
CA GLN A 208 22.05 2.35 5.39
C GLN A 208 23.52 2.66 5.74
N GLN A 209 24.40 2.77 4.76
CA GLN A 209 25.78 3.20 4.99
C GLN A 209 25.84 4.71 5.27
N PHE A 210 25.08 5.51 4.51
CA PHE A 210 25.02 6.96 4.71
C PHE A 210 24.44 7.37 6.05
N GLU A 211 23.54 6.57 6.64
CA GLU A 211 23.03 6.80 8.00
C GLU A 211 24.12 6.88 9.06
N PHE A 212 25.31 6.30 8.82
CA PHE A 212 26.44 6.36 9.76
C PHE A 212 27.32 7.60 9.58
N THR A 213 27.22 8.31 8.46
CA THR A 213 28.17 9.38 8.09
C THR A 213 27.51 10.72 7.82
N TYR A 214 26.23 10.74 7.46
CA TYR A 214 25.46 11.93 7.13
C TYR A 214 24.16 11.97 7.93
N ASP A 215 23.68 13.16 8.23
CA ASP A 215 22.31 13.35 8.71
C ASP A 215 21.32 13.30 7.53
N VAL A 216 21.19 12.11 6.94
CA VAL A 216 20.37 11.86 5.74
C VAL A 216 18.89 12.21 5.91
N TYR A 217 18.41 12.25 7.15
CA TYR A 217 17.01 12.57 7.46
C TYR A 217 16.70 14.06 7.34
N SER A 218 17.70 14.92 7.54
CA SER A 218 17.59 16.37 7.38
C SER A 218 17.97 16.86 5.97
N MET A 219 18.51 15.99 5.12
CA MET A 219 18.96 16.36 3.78
C MET A 219 17.81 16.51 2.78
N LEU A 220 17.95 17.45 1.85
CA LEU A 220 17.09 17.55 0.67
C LEU A 220 17.28 16.35 -0.26
N SER A 221 16.26 16.03 -1.06
CA SER A 221 16.29 14.89 -1.97
C SER A 221 17.42 15.04 -3.01
N GLU A 222 17.69 16.26 -3.49
CA GLU A 222 18.78 16.59 -4.40
C GLU A 222 20.15 16.29 -3.78
N GLN A 223 20.33 16.65 -2.50
CA GLN A 223 21.60 16.44 -1.81
C GLN A 223 21.88 14.95 -1.65
N ILE A 224 20.85 14.16 -1.32
CA ILE A 224 20.96 12.70 -1.24
C ILE A 224 21.31 12.11 -2.61
N ILE A 225 20.62 12.54 -3.68
CA ILE A 225 20.91 12.08 -5.06
C ILE A 225 22.35 12.40 -5.47
N ASN A 226 22.87 13.55 -5.08
CA ASN A 226 24.23 13.97 -5.38
C ASN A 226 25.29 13.19 -4.60
N LEU A 227 24.97 12.66 -3.41
CA LEU A 227 25.85 11.77 -2.66
C LEU A 227 25.91 10.35 -3.25
N LEU A 228 24.93 9.94 -4.07
CA LEU A 228 24.86 8.56 -4.56
C LEU A 228 26.09 8.19 -5.42
N PRO A 229 26.67 7.00 -5.22
CA PRO A 229 27.79 6.50 -6.01
C PRO A 229 27.48 6.43 -7.51
N GLN A 230 28.53 6.29 -8.33
CA GLN A 230 28.42 6.27 -9.79
C GLN A 230 27.50 5.16 -10.33
N GLU A 231 27.31 4.06 -9.59
CA GLU A 231 26.39 2.97 -9.94
C GLU A 231 24.92 3.43 -10.09
N PHE A 232 24.56 4.60 -9.54
CA PHE A 232 23.22 5.19 -9.67
C PHE A 232 23.07 6.14 -10.87
N ASN A 233 24.15 6.44 -11.60
CA ASN A 233 24.12 7.48 -12.65
C ASN A 233 23.11 7.18 -13.76
N SER A 234 22.91 5.91 -14.13
CA SER A 234 21.90 5.50 -15.12
C SER A 234 20.45 5.68 -14.64
N TRP A 235 20.24 5.86 -13.34
CA TRP A 235 18.93 6.06 -12.71
C TRP A 235 18.61 7.53 -12.46
N LYS A 236 19.64 8.39 -12.39
CA LYS A 236 19.46 9.82 -12.13
C LYS A 236 18.62 10.47 -13.25
N PRO A 237 17.74 11.42 -12.90
CA PRO A 237 17.04 12.20 -13.91
C PRO A 237 18.04 12.99 -14.76
N GLU A 238 17.78 13.15 -16.06
CA GLU A 238 18.67 13.85 -17.00
C GLU A 238 18.84 15.35 -16.67
N LYS A 239 18.01 15.90 -15.78
CA LYS A 239 18.11 17.25 -15.22
C LYS A 239 17.84 17.21 -13.72
N ILE A 240 18.75 17.77 -12.93
CA ILE A 240 18.54 18.12 -11.51
C ILE A 240 18.19 19.60 -11.46
#